data_AF-A0A925NXW6-F1
#
_entry.id   AF-A0A925NXW6-F1
#
_cell.length_a   1.000
_cell.length_b   1.000
_cell.length_c   1.000
_cell.angle_alpha   90.00
_cell.angle_beta   90.00
_cell.angle_gamma   90.00
#
_symmetry.space_group_name_H-M   'P 1'
#
loop_
_entity.id
_entity.type
_entity.pdbx_description
1 polymer ?
#
loop_
_entity_poly.entity_id
_entity_poly.type
_entity_poly.pdbx_seq_one_letter_code
_entity_poly.pdbx_strand_id
1 'polypeptide(L)'
;SDKNNIPHPNIITESGRSLTAHHSVLVFEVLETTTLPTMGEEEVSKEEDHELVKELFSLWENLNQPKMLETWHDSQQIREEALDLFSLGLLDLKTRAQIERLFWSITKEIHQMTSELKHIPEELLYLPKLLSDKYFCNFSLFQSLPDSWAIDQIFPIIPIQRLDEKPDRSATIQDITCDSDGKIDNFISTRNFSYYLPVHPLKSKEPYYIGVFLVGAYQEILGDLHNLFGDTNAVHISVDNKGYSIDQIIDGETVAEVLDYVQYNAKKLVRTVETWVTSSVKSGIITAEEGKEFLSNYRSGLYGYTYLE
;
A
#
# COMPACT_ATOMS: atom_id res chain seq x y z
N SER A 1 38.41 -28.76 -23.77
CA SER A 1 38.42 -29.48 -25.06
C SER A 1 39.78 -29.47 -25.73
N ASP A 2 40.49 -28.33 -25.79
CA ASP A 2 41.80 -28.25 -26.48
C ASP A 2 42.90 -29.12 -25.88
N LYS A 3 43.01 -29.19 -24.55
CA LYS A 3 44.00 -30.05 -23.86
C LYS A 3 43.79 -31.55 -24.14
N ASN A 4 42.56 -31.96 -24.42
CA ASN A 4 42.18 -33.36 -24.65
C ASN A 4 41.87 -33.66 -26.12
N ASN A 5 42.10 -32.70 -27.03
CA ASN A 5 41.86 -32.80 -28.46
C ASN A 5 40.46 -33.28 -28.86
N ILE A 6 39.44 -32.89 -28.08
CA ILE A 6 38.02 -33.19 -28.37
C ILE A 6 37.34 -31.96 -28.99
N PRO A 7 36.32 -32.12 -29.86
CA PRO A 7 35.54 -31.02 -30.38
C PRO A 7 34.86 -30.23 -29.25
N HIS A 8 34.81 -28.90 -29.36
CA HIS A 8 34.03 -28.08 -28.43
C HIS A 8 32.54 -28.35 -28.65
N PRO A 9 31.75 -28.60 -27.59
CA PRO A 9 30.32 -28.83 -27.72
C PRO A 9 29.59 -27.52 -28.04
N ASN A 10 28.37 -27.64 -28.57
CA ASN A 10 27.44 -26.52 -28.59
C ASN A 10 27.02 -26.20 -27.14
N ILE A 11 27.04 -24.92 -26.78
CA ILE A 11 26.56 -24.44 -25.48
C ILE A 11 25.11 -23.98 -25.66
N ILE A 12 24.21 -24.58 -24.89
CA ILE A 12 22.80 -24.19 -24.82
C ILE A 12 22.56 -23.56 -23.45
N THR A 13 21.75 -22.49 -23.40
CA THR A 13 21.36 -21.81 -22.16
C THR A 13 19.85 -21.63 -22.13
N GLU A 14 19.25 -21.91 -20.97
CA GLU A 14 17.80 -21.81 -20.73
C GLU A 14 17.51 -20.60 -19.83
N SER A 15 18.04 -19.43 -20.23
CA SER A 15 18.00 -18.20 -19.44
C SER A 15 16.64 -17.48 -19.54
N GLY A 16 15.56 -18.15 -19.12
CA GLY A 16 14.19 -17.65 -19.23
C GLY A 16 13.95 -16.31 -18.53
N ARG A 17 14.38 -16.17 -17.25
CA ARG A 17 14.26 -14.92 -16.48
C ARG A 17 14.96 -13.75 -17.18
N SER A 18 16.14 -14.00 -17.77
CA SER A 18 16.89 -12.96 -18.49
C SER A 18 16.16 -12.44 -19.73
N LEU A 19 15.38 -13.30 -20.39
CA LEU A 19 14.62 -12.95 -21.59
C LEU A 19 13.31 -12.23 -21.26
N THR A 20 12.67 -12.61 -20.15
CA THR A 20 11.27 -12.23 -19.85
C THR A 20 11.15 -11.16 -18.78
N ALA A 21 12.12 -10.93 -17.90
CA ALA A 21 11.91 -10.00 -16.78
C ALA A 21 11.41 -8.60 -17.18
N HIS A 22 11.98 -8.00 -18.23
CA HIS A 22 11.79 -6.58 -18.57
C HIS A 22 10.55 -6.27 -19.41
N HIS A 23 9.85 -7.28 -19.95
CA HIS A 23 8.85 -7.07 -21.00
C HIS A 23 7.47 -6.63 -20.48
N SER A 24 7.23 -6.73 -19.17
CA SER A 24 5.94 -6.43 -18.53
C SER A 24 6.12 -5.40 -17.41
N VAL A 25 5.13 -4.53 -17.26
CA VAL A 25 5.05 -3.48 -16.23
C VAL A 25 3.64 -3.51 -15.65
N LEU A 26 3.54 -3.66 -14.33
CA LEU A 26 2.27 -3.56 -13.61
C LEU A 26 2.02 -2.07 -13.29
N VAL A 27 0.84 -1.58 -13.63
CA VAL A 27 0.42 -0.19 -13.35
C VAL A 27 -0.85 -0.22 -12.52
N PHE A 28 -0.84 0.51 -11.41
CA PHE A 28 -2.01 0.64 -10.53
C PHE A 28 -2.17 2.07 -10.02
N GLU A 29 -3.40 2.39 -9.61
CA GLU A 29 -3.77 3.66 -9.03
C GLU A 29 -3.58 3.66 -7.51
N VAL A 30 -3.15 4.78 -6.95
CA VAL A 30 -3.22 5.05 -5.51
C VAL A 30 -4.60 5.61 -5.19
N LEU A 31 -5.38 4.88 -4.41
CA LEU A 31 -6.75 5.23 -4.03
C LEU A 31 -6.78 6.23 -2.88
N GLU A 32 -6.00 5.94 -1.83
CA GLU A 32 -6.03 6.73 -0.61
C GLU A 32 -4.69 6.69 0.11
N THR A 33 -4.46 7.67 0.98
CA THR A 33 -3.25 7.75 1.80
C THR A 33 -3.61 7.96 3.26
N THR A 34 -2.90 7.26 4.14
CA THR A 34 -2.95 7.52 5.58
C THR A 34 -1.62 8.08 6.03
N THR A 35 -1.67 9.25 6.68
CA THR A 35 -0.51 9.90 7.28
C THR A 35 -0.57 9.77 8.80
N LEU A 36 0.57 9.89 9.46
CA LEU A 36 0.60 9.93 10.92
C LEU A 36 -0.09 11.18 11.47
N PRO A 37 -0.75 11.09 12.64
CA PRO A 37 -1.42 12.23 13.23
C PRO A 37 -0.37 13.21 13.77
N THR A 38 -0.69 14.51 13.69
CA THR A 38 0.18 15.58 14.17
C THR A 38 -0.60 16.55 15.06
N MET A 39 0.12 17.23 15.94
CA MET A 39 -0.40 18.35 16.72
C MET A 39 -0.66 19.54 15.78
N GLY A 40 -1.73 20.29 16.05
CA GLY A 40 -1.95 21.57 15.38
C GLY A 40 -0.98 22.62 15.92
N GLU A 41 -0.58 23.58 15.08
CA GLU A 41 0.33 24.67 15.49
C GLU A 41 -0.23 25.54 16.64
N GLU A 42 -1.56 25.59 16.80
CA GLU A 42 -2.26 26.36 17.83
C GLU A 42 -2.66 25.54 19.07
N GLU A 43 -2.37 24.24 19.09
CA GLU A 43 -2.74 23.40 20.23
C GLU A 43 -1.77 23.61 21.40
N VAL A 44 -2.32 24.00 22.54
CA VAL A 44 -1.57 24.24 23.79
C VAL A 44 -2.07 23.27 24.86
N SER A 45 -1.16 22.76 25.69
CA SER A 45 -1.53 21.99 26.87
C SER A 45 -2.34 22.84 27.85
N LYS A 46 -3.35 22.22 28.46
CA LYS A 46 -4.24 22.82 29.45
C LYS A 46 -3.84 22.42 30.86
N GLU A 47 -4.23 23.24 31.84
CA GLU A 47 -3.96 22.94 33.25
C GLU A 47 -4.66 21.65 33.72
N GLU A 48 -5.79 21.28 33.11
CA GLU A 48 -6.49 20.02 33.40
C GLU A 48 -5.92 18.78 32.72
N ASP A 49 -4.96 18.91 31.80
CA ASP A 49 -4.42 17.76 31.07
C ASP A 49 -3.68 16.79 32.01
N HIS A 50 -3.66 15.51 31.63
CA HIS A 50 -2.94 14.46 32.34
C HIS A 50 -1.43 14.78 32.41
N GLU A 51 -0.76 14.34 33.48
CA GLU A 51 0.66 14.63 33.72
C GLU A 51 1.55 14.20 32.53
N LEU A 52 1.35 12.99 32.00
CA LEU A 52 2.03 12.50 30.79
C LEU A 52 1.82 13.38 29.54
N VAL A 53 0.65 14.02 29.38
CA VAL A 53 0.41 14.95 28.26
C VAL A 53 1.24 16.22 28.44
N LYS A 54 1.25 16.78 29.65
CA LYS A 54 2.04 17.97 29.97
C LYS A 54 3.54 17.72 29.83
N GLU A 55 4.01 16.54 30.23
CA GLU A 55 5.40 16.15 30.11
C GLU A 55 5.82 16.04 28.64
N LEU A 56 5.06 15.31 27.80
CA LEU A 56 5.29 15.26 26.36
C LEU A 56 5.22 16.63 25.70
N PHE A 57 4.27 17.47 26.10
CA PHE A 57 4.16 18.83 25.59
C PHE A 57 5.39 19.68 25.91
N SER A 58 5.89 19.59 27.15
CA SER A 58 7.14 20.25 27.57
C SER A 58 8.35 19.72 26.80
N LEU A 59 8.42 18.40 26.54
CA LEU A 59 9.47 17.81 25.70
C LEU A 59 9.42 18.34 24.27
N TRP A 60 8.22 18.47 23.70
CA TRP A 60 8.00 19.02 22.38
C TRP A 60 8.43 20.50 22.27
N GLU A 61 8.00 21.36 23.19
CA GLU A 61 8.36 22.79 23.19
C GLU A 61 9.87 23.04 23.38
N ASN A 62 10.55 22.18 24.14
CA ASN A 62 11.96 22.34 24.48
C ASN A 62 12.90 21.50 23.58
N LEU A 63 12.37 20.86 22.54
CA LEU A 63 13.14 19.99 21.65
C LEU A 63 14.29 20.76 20.99
N ASN A 64 15.50 20.20 21.07
CA ASN A 64 16.69 20.77 20.45
C ASN A 64 17.68 19.67 20.07
N GLN A 65 18.57 19.97 19.11
CA GLN A 65 19.50 18.99 18.56
C GLN A 65 20.41 18.31 19.60
N PRO A 66 21.01 19.01 20.61
CA PRO A 66 21.81 18.37 21.65
C PRO A 66 21.06 17.34 22.52
N LYS A 67 19.78 17.60 22.82
CA LYS A 67 18.94 16.74 23.66
C LYS A 67 18.05 15.78 22.88
N MET A 68 18.11 15.80 21.55
CA MET A 68 17.22 15.06 20.65
C MET A 68 17.11 13.56 20.99
N LEU A 69 18.22 12.92 21.36
CA LEU A 69 18.22 11.49 21.72
C LEU A 69 17.59 11.22 23.09
N GLU A 70 17.83 12.10 24.07
CA GLU A 70 17.17 12.03 25.38
C GLU A 70 15.66 12.23 25.21
N THR A 71 15.25 13.27 24.48
CA THR A 71 13.84 13.54 24.17
C THR A 71 13.18 12.39 23.40
N TRP A 72 13.91 11.71 22.51
CA TRP A 72 13.43 10.50 21.85
C TRP A 72 13.09 9.39 22.84
N HIS A 73 14.03 9.05 23.73
CA HIS A 73 13.85 8.00 24.74
C HIS A 73 12.74 8.33 25.73
N ASP A 74 12.70 9.55 26.24
CA ASP A 74 11.66 10.01 27.16
C ASP A 74 10.28 9.93 26.49
N SER A 75 10.18 10.34 25.22
CA SER A 75 8.93 10.25 24.47
C SER A 75 8.46 8.81 24.26
N GLN A 76 9.39 7.88 24.01
CA GLN A 76 9.08 6.45 23.90
C GLN A 76 8.56 5.90 25.23
N GLN A 77 9.25 6.21 26.33
CA GLN A 77 8.88 5.77 27.67
C GLN A 77 7.48 6.27 28.06
N ILE A 78 7.18 7.55 27.85
CA ILE A 78 5.87 8.12 28.16
C ILE A 78 4.77 7.46 27.31
N ARG A 79 5.05 7.17 26.03
CA ARG A 79 4.09 6.48 25.16
C ARG A 79 3.80 5.06 25.65
N GLU A 80 4.82 4.32 26.07
CA GLU A 80 4.66 2.96 26.63
C GLU A 80 3.87 2.99 27.93
N GLU A 81 4.21 3.89 28.85
CA GLU A 81 3.47 4.08 30.10
C GLU A 81 1.99 4.43 29.85
N ALA A 82 1.71 5.30 28.89
CA ALA A 82 0.34 5.65 28.52
C ALA A 82 -0.46 4.45 27.97
N LEU A 83 0.18 3.56 27.20
CA LEU A 83 -0.45 2.33 26.69
C LEU A 83 -0.76 1.35 27.83
N ASP A 84 0.14 1.23 28.81
CA ASP A 84 -0.08 0.39 29.99
C ASP A 84 -1.22 0.93 30.86
N LEU A 85 -1.22 2.23 31.16
CA LEU A 85 -2.30 2.87 31.93
C LEU A 85 -3.65 2.78 31.22
N PHE A 86 -3.67 2.96 29.90
CA PHE A 86 -4.89 2.79 29.11
C PHE A 86 -5.42 1.35 29.17
N SER A 87 -4.53 0.37 29.07
CA SER A 87 -4.90 -1.06 29.16
C SER A 87 -5.45 -1.45 30.52
N LEU A 88 -5.03 -0.75 31.59
CA LEU A 88 -5.54 -0.89 32.94
C LEU A 88 -6.83 -0.08 33.21
N GLY A 89 -7.30 0.72 32.24
CA GLY A 89 -8.46 1.60 32.38
C GLY A 89 -8.23 2.85 33.23
N LEU A 90 -6.96 3.20 33.49
CA LEU A 90 -6.54 4.37 34.27
C LEU A 90 -6.42 5.64 33.42
N LEU A 91 -6.43 5.50 32.09
CA LEU A 91 -6.27 6.58 31.13
C LEU A 91 -7.41 6.52 30.11
N ASP A 92 -8.01 7.67 29.79
CA ASP A 92 -9.13 7.74 28.84
C ASP A 92 -8.66 7.83 27.38
N LEU A 93 -9.57 7.55 26.45
CA LEU A 93 -9.25 7.55 25.02
C LEU A 93 -8.80 8.92 24.50
N LYS A 94 -9.30 10.02 25.07
CA LYS A 94 -8.95 11.38 24.63
C LYS A 94 -7.51 11.72 24.99
N THR A 95 -7.12 11.41 26.22
CA THR A 95 -5.77 11.56 26.74
C THR A 95 -4.80 10.69 25.93
N ARG A 96 -5.17 9.43 25.64
CA ARG A 96 -4.36 8.56 24.81
C ARG A 96 -4.14 9.14 23.41
N ALA A 97 -5.20 9.66 22.79
CA ALA A 97 -5.10 10.29 21.48
C ALA A 97 -4.20 11.53 21.48
N GLN A 98 -4.25 12.37 22.53
CA GLN A 98 -3.34 13.51 22.69
C GLN A 98 -1.89 13.06 22.82
N ILE A 99 -1.62 12.04 23.64
CA ILE A 99 -0.28 11.46 23.82
C ILE A 99 0.26 10.92 22.48
N GLU A 100 -0.53 10.14 21.74
CA GLU A 100 -0.12 9.60 20.44
C GLU A 100 0.18 10.72 19.43
N ARG A 101 -0.64 11.79 19.39
CA ARG A 101 -0.40 12.97 18.52
C ARG A 101 0.89 13.71 18.88
N LEU A 102 1.15 13.93 20.17
CA LEU A 102 2.38 14.58 20.64
C LEU A 102 3.60 13.73 20.32
N PHE A 103 3.55 12.43 20.62
CA PHE A 103 4.62 11.49 20.32
C PHE A 103 5.03 11.53 18.84
N TRP A 104 4.05 11.46 17.92
CA TRP A 104 4.34 11.50 16.49
C TRP A 104 4.84 12.87 16.01
N SER A 105 4.42 13.96 16.65
CA SER A 105 4.91 15.31 16.35
C SER A 105 6.38 15.47 16.75
N ILE A 106 6.74 15.02 17.96
CA ILE A 106 8.14 14.98 18.43
C ILE A 106 8.97 14.10 17.50
N THR A 107 8.48 12.91 17.15
CA THR A 107 9.18 11.97 16.25
C THR A 107 9.50 12.62 14.90
N LYS A 108 8.54 13.38 14.34
CA LYS A 108 8.69 14.08 13.07
C LYS A 108 9.74 15.19 13.14
N GLU A 109 9.73 15.99 14.20
CA GLU A 109 10.74 17.05 14.39
C GLU A 109 12.14 16.49 14.63
N ILE A 110 12.25 15.43 15.42
CA ILE A 110 13.51 14.68 15.60
C ILE A 110 14.02 14.22 14.23
N HIS A 111 13.17 13.60 13.41
CA HIS A 111 13.58 13.16 12.08
C HIS A 111 14.04 14.34 11.19
N GLN A 112 13.36 15.49 11.24
CA GLN A 112 13.81 16.68 10.52
C GLN A 112 15.22 17.13 10.97
N MET A 113 15.50 17.13 12.27
CA MET A 113 16.83 17.45 12.81
C MET A 113 17.90 16.44 12.39
N THR A 114 17.56 15.15 12.19
CA THR A 114 18.52 14.14 11.71
C THR A 114 19.03 14.43 10.31
N SER A 115 18.27 15.14 9.47
CA SER A 115 18.68 15.47 8.09
C SER A 115 19.87 16.43 8.01
N GLU A 116 20.14 17.18 9.08
CA GLU A 116 21.25 18.13 9.19
C GLU A 116 22.53 17.50 9.78
N LEU A 117 22.43 16.28 10.32
CA LEU A 117 23.54 15.58 10.95
C LEU A 117 24.42 14.87 9.92
N LYS A 118 25.74 15.00 10.10
CA LYS A 118 26.71 14.21 9.32
C LYS A 118 26.68 12.72 9.67
N HIS A 119 26.41 12.42 10.93
CA HIS A 119 26.33 11.06 11.47
C HIS A 119 25.04 10.97 12.29
N ILE A 120 24.09 10.19 11.78
CA ILE A 120 22.82 9.93 12.45
C ILE A 120 23.06 8.80 13.48
N PRO A 121 22.62 8.95 14.73
CA PRO A 121 22.62 7.85 15.70
C PRO A 121 21.89 6.62 15.16
N GLU A 122 22.40 5.41 15.43
CA GLU A 122 21.83 4.17 14.88
C GLU A 122 20.34 4.01 15.22
N GLU A 123 19.95 4.41 16.42
CA GLU A 123 18.57 4.37 16.92
C GLU A 123 17.62 5.33 16.20
N LEU A 124 18.11 6.28 15.41
CA LEU A 124 17.25 7.19 14.64
C LEU A 124 17.19 6.81 13.16
N LEU A 125 17.98 5.81 12.72
CA LEU A 125 17.99 5.34 11.33
C LEU A 125 16.67 4.71 10.89
N TYR A 126 15.86 4.20 11.82
CA TYR A 126 14.55 3.62 11.52
C TYR A 126 13.40 4.63 11.50
N LEU A 127 13.61 5.89 11.93
CA LEU A 127 12.57 6.90 11.94
C LEU A 127 11.92 7.12 10.56
N PRO A 128 12.65 7.15 9.43
CA PRO A 128 12.02 7.27 8.11
C PRO A 128 11.01 6.15 7.84
N LYS A 129 11.30 4.92 8.28
CA LYS A 129 10.39 3.77 8.14
C LYS A 129 9.13 3.96 8.98
N LEU A 130 9.29 4.42 10.23
CA LEU A 130 8.15 4.69 11.11
C LEU A 130 7.28 5.84 10.65
N LEU A 131 7.89 6.89 10.09
CA LEU A 131 7.22 8.12 9.67
C LEU A 131 6.65 8.06 8.24
N SER A 132 6.85 6.94 7.53
CA SER A 132 6.38 6.81 6.17
C SER A 132 4.86 6.76 6.11
N ASP A 133 4.30 7.53 5.20
CA ASP A 133 2.88 7.51 4.88
C ASP A 133 2.51 6.14 4.26
N LYS A 134 1.26 5.73 4.41
CA LYS A 134 0.74 4.50 3.80
C LYS A 134 -0.06 4.87 2.56
N TYR A 135 0.34 4.37 1.40
CA TYR A 135 -0.34 4.59 0.12
C TYR A 135 -1.09 3.31 -0.26
N PHE A 136 -2.42 3.34 -0.18
CA PHE A 136 -3.29 2.22 -0.54
C PHE A 136 -3.50 2.22 -2.05
N CYS A 137 -3.10 1.13 -2.68
CA CYS A 137 -3.01 1.01 -4.13
C CYS A 137 -3.95 -0.07 -4.63
N ASN A 138 -4.64 0.19 -5.74
CA ASN A 138 -5.66 -0.67 -6.31
C ASN A 138 -5.06 -1.88 -7.05
N PHE A 139 -4.44 -2.79 -6.29
CA PHE A 139 -3.91 -4.06 -6.78
C PHE A 139 -3.88 -5.09 -5.64
N SER A 140 -3.51 -6.33 -5.96
CA SER A 140 -3.25 -7.39 -4.97
C SER A 140 -1.80 -7.82 -5.12
N LEU A 141 -1.04 -7.78 -4.03
CA LEU A 141 0.35 -8.19 -4.01
C LEU A 141 0.48 -9.69 -4.25
N PHE A 142 -0.43 -10.49 -3.71
CA PHE A 142 -0.43 -11.95 -3.88
C PHE A 142 -0.76 -12.38 -5.31
N GLN A 143 -1.63 -11.62 -5.99
CA GLN A 143 -1.99 -11.89 -7.38
C GLN A 143 -0.90 -11.42 -8.36
N SER A 144 -0.38 -10.21 -8.19
CA SER A 144 0.49 -9.60 -9.21
C SER A 144 1.98 -9.63 -8.88
N LEU A 145 2.34 -9.79 -7.61
CA LEU A 145 3.74 -9.74 -7.12
C LEU A 145 4.07 -10.87 -6.11
N PRO A 146 3.77 -12.15 -6.41
CA PRO A 146 3.93 -13.25 -5.45
C PRO A 146 5.38 -13.43 -4.96
N ASP A 147 6.39 -13.28 -5.83
CA ASP A 147 7.81 -13.33 -5.42
C ASP A 147 8.16 -12.25 -4.35
N SER A 148 7.47 -11.09 -4.34
CA SER A 148 7.70 -10.05 -3.34
C SER A 148 7.29 -10.51 -1.94
N TRP A 149 6.21 -11.29 -1.85
CA TRP A 149 5.72 -11.84 -0.59
C TRP A 149 6.49 -13.11 -0.20
N ALA A 150 6.71 -14.03 -1.14
CA ALA A 150 7.23 -15.35 -0.83
C ALA A 150 8.74 -15.39 -0.54
N ILE A 151 9.53 -14.53 -1.20
CA ILE A 151 11.00 -14.59 -1.17
C ILE A 151 11.68 -13.22 -1.05
N ASP A 152 10.95 -12.19 -0.61
CA ASP A 152 11.44 -10.81 -0.48
C ASP A 152 12.07 -10.25 -1.78
N GLN A 153 11.57 -10.67 -2.95
CA GLN A 153 12.06 -10.17 -4.24
C GLN A 153 11.76 -8.68 -4.38
N ILE A 154 12.78 -7.91 -4.70
CA ILE A 154 12.64 -6.46 -4.86
C ILE A 154 12.40 -6.13 -6.33
N PHE A 155 11.41 -5.27 -6.55
CA PHE A 155 11.07 -4.72 -7.85
C PHE A 155 11.37 -3.21 -7.89
N PRO A 156 11.81 -2.67 -9.04
CA PRO A 156 11.84 -1.22 -9.22
C PRO A 156 10.40 -0.68 -9.26
N ILE A 157 10.11 0.26 -8.36
CA ILE A 157 8.80 0.89 -8.25
C ILE A 157 8.99 2.39 -8.34
N ILE A 158 8.25 3.04 -9.24
CA ILE A 158 8.28 4.50 -9.41
C ILE A 158 6.88 5.04 -9.69
N PRO A 159 6.56 6.28 -9.25
CA PRO A 159 5.48 7.04 -9.85
C PRO A 159 5.71 7.16 -11.36
N ILE A 160 4.65 7.04 -12.16
CA ILE A 160 4.75 7.22 -13.63
C ILE A 160 4.19 8.57 -14.10
N GLN A 161 3.87 9.44 -13.14
CA GLN A 161 3.36 10.78 -13.36
C GLN A 161 4.13 11.79 -12.49
N ARG A 162 4.09 13.06 -12.88
CA ARG A 162 4.69 14.19 -12.15
C ARG A 162 6.20 14.05 -11.91
N LEU A 163 6.90 13.38 -12.83
CA LEU A 163 8.35 13.13 -12.72
C LEU A 163 9.22 14.40 -12.83
N ASP A 164 8.63 15.51 -13.27
CA ASP A 164 9.20 16.84 -13.29
C ASP A 164 9.04 17.60 -11.96
N GLU A 165 8.20 17.10 -11.06
CA GLU A 165 8.03 17.62 -9.70
C GLU A 165 8.97 16.87 -8.74
N LYS A 166 9.46 17.55 -7.70
CA LYS A 166 10.25 16.89 -6.65
C LYS A 166 9.28 16.19 -5.68
N PRO A 167 9.42 14.88 -5.42
CA PRO A 167 8.63 14.21 -4.39
C PRO A 167 8.97 14.76 -3.00
N ASP A 168 7.94 14.98 -2.18
CA ASP A 168 8.05 15.55 -0.83
C ASP A 168 7.47 14.63 0.27
N ARG A 169 6.97 13.44 -0.09
CA ARG A 169 6.50 12.41 0.83
C ARG A 169 7.35 11.16 0.76
N SER A 170 7.46 10.49 1.90
CA SER A 170 8.03 9.15 2.03
C SER A 170 6.89 8.17 2.27
N ALA A 171 6.77 7.14 1.44
CA ALA A 171 5.63 6.22 1.52
C ALA A 171 6.05 4.75 1.52
N THR A 172 5.24 3.94 2.18
CA THR A 172 5.13 2.49 1.94
C THR A 172 3.91 2.22 1.07
N ILE A 173 3.97 1.18 0.25
CA ILE A 173 2.86 0.79 -0.61
C ILE A 173 2.08 -0.31 0.11
N GLN A 174 0.78 -0.14 0.20
CA GLN A 174 -0.16 -1.12 0.72
C GLN A 174 -1.08 -1.52 -0.43
N ASP A 175 -1.35 -2.81 -0.58
CA ASP A 175 -2.38 -3.28 -1.49
C ASP A 175 -3.78 -3.10 -0.84
N ILE A 176 -4.84 -3.52 -1.53
CA ILE A 176 -6.23 -3.42 -1.02
C ILE A 176 -6.72 -4.71 -0.34
N THR A 177 -5.83 -5.67 -0.08
CA THR A 177 -6.19 -6.89 0.64
C THR A 177 -6.39 -6.62 2.13
N CYS A 178 -7.04 -7.56 2.80
CA CYS A 178 -7.25 -7.50 4.24
C CYS A 178 -6.05 -8.07 5.03
N ASP A 179 -5.02 -8.54 4.33
CA ASP A 179 -3.84 -9.15 4.93
C ASP A 179 -2.75 -8.10 5.17
N SER A 180 -2.15 -8.11 6.37
CA SER A 180 -1.07 -7.19 6.72
C SER A 180 0.24 -7.44 5.95
N ASP A 181 0.35 -8.59 5.29
CA ASP A 181 1.46 -8.93 4.40
C ASP A 181 1.29 -8.33 2.99
N GLY A 182 0.11 -7.80 2.66
CA GLY A 182 -0.19 -7.05 1.43
C GLY A 182 0.50 -5.69 1.36
N LYS A 183 1.82 -5.64 1.58
CA LYS A 183 2.60 -4.40 1.64
C LYS A 183 3.97 -4.53 1.01
N ILE A 184 4.48 -3.41 0.51
CA ILE A 184 5.85 -3.24 0.05
C ILE A 184 6.49 -2.14 0.89
N ASP A 185 7.46 -2.53 1.70
CA ASP A 185 8.23 -1.65 2.59
C ASP A 185 9.75 -1.74 2.37
N ASN A 186 10.18 -2.38 1.27
CA ASN A 186 11.57 -2.47 0.83
C ASN A 186 11.68 -2.02 -0.64
N PHE A 187 12.52 -1.02 -0.89
CA PHE A 187 12.67 -0.36 -2.19
C PHE A 187 14.13 -0.26 -2.61
N ILE A 188 14.37 -0.13 -3.92
CA ILE A 188 15.71 0.09 -4.49
C ILE A 188 16.19 1.51 -4.18
N SER A 189 17.43 1.66 -3.72
CA SER A 189 18.08 2.97 -3.54
C SER A 189 19.53 2.97 -4.05
N THR A 190 20.08 4.17 -4.26
CA THR A 190 21.40 4.40 -4.89
C THR A 190 22.58 3.87 -4.08
N ARG A 191 22.41 3.67 -2.77
CA ARG A 191 23.50 3.24 -1.89
C ARG A 191 23.22 1.96 -1.12
N ASN A 192 21.99 1.44 -1.12
CA ASN A 192 21.50 0.22 -0.44
C ASN A 192 19.98 0.04 -0.70
N PHE A 193 19.29 -0.74 0.14
CA PHE A 193 17.82 -0.75 0.26
C PHE A 193 17.30 0.51 0.96
N SER A 194 16.12 0.98 0.57
CA SER A 194 15.33 2.00 1.26
C SER A 194 14.08 1.36 1.85
N TYR A 195 13.65 1.83 3.01
CA TYR A 195 12.40 1.38 3.64
C TYR A 195 11.18 2.22 3.27
N TYR A 196 11.37 3.14 2.33
CA TYR A 196 10.33 4.04 1.84
C TYR A 196 10.60 4.42 0.39
N LEU A 197 9.52 4.77 -0.31
CA LEU A 197 9.51 5.31 -1.66
C LEU A 197 9.24 6.82 -1.61
N PRO A 198 10.12 7.66 -2.17
CA PRO A 198 9.80 9.07 -2.40
C PRO A 198 8.64 9.22 -3.39
N VAL A 199 7.55 9.83 -2.96
CA VAL A 199 6.33 10.02 -3.77
C VAL A 199 5.79 11.45 -3.63
N HIS A 200 4.86 11.79 -4.51
CA HIS A 200 4.16 13.06 -4.49
C HIS A 200 2.88 12.96 -3.65
N PRO A 201 2.43 14.07 -3.04
CA PRO A 201 1.18 14.09 -2.30
C PRO A 201 0.02 13.98 -3.30
N LEU A 202 -1.04 13.28 -2.90
CA LEU A 202 -2.24 13.15 -3.74
C LEU A 202 -2.92 14.50 -3.93
N LYS A 203 -3.36 14.77 -5.16
CA LYS A 203 -4.17 15.94 -5.52
C LYS A 203 -5.62 15.48 -5.66
N SER A 204 -6.56 16.22 -5.07
CA SER A 204 -7.98 15.87 -5.16
C SER A 204 -8.43 15.82 -6.62
N LYS A 205 -9.10 14.73 -7.01
CA LYS A 205 -9.64 14.50 -8.37
C LYS A 205 -8.60 14.30 -9.47
N GLU A 206 -7.32 14.11 -9.12
CA GLU A 206 -6.29 13.72 -10.08
C GLU A 206 -5.83 12.30 -9.76
N PRO A 207 -5.92 11.34 -10.70
CA PRO A 207 -5.44 9.99 -10.46
C PRO A 207 -3.91 10.02 -10.31
N TYR A 208 -3.40 9.14 -9.46
CA TYR A 208 -1.97 9.01 -9.21
C TYR A 208 -1.53 7.57 -9.42
N TYR A 209 -0.81 7.32 -10.51
CA TYR A 209 -0.39 5.99 -10.90
C TYR A 209 1.06 5.67 -10.52
N ILE A 210 1.27 4.44 -10.09
CA ILE A 210 2.57 3.86 -9.80
C ILE A 210 2.80 2.67 -10.74
N GLY A 211 4.02 2.56 -11.23
CA GLY A 211 4.48 1.44 -12.06
C GLY A 211 5.46 0.55 -11.31
N VAL A 212 5.26 -0.76 -11.40
CA VAL A 212 6.19 -1.79 -10.93
C VAL A 212 6.81 -2.48 -12.13
N PHE A 213 8.13 -2.42 -12.20
CA PHE A 213 8.91 -2.90 -13.33
C PHE A 213 9.54 -4.26 -13.03
N LEU A 214 10.01 -4.93 -14.07
CA LEU A 214 10.66 -6.24 -13.99
C LEU A 214 9.74 -7.38 -13.53
N VAL A 215 8.43 -7.26 -13.78
CA VAL A 215 7.40 -8.22 -13.37
C VAL A 215 7.13 -9.32 -14.41
N GLY A 216 7.83 -9.32 -15.55
CA GLY A 216 7.52 -10.22 -16.66
C GLY A 216 7.99 -11.67 -16.51
N ALA A 217 8.67 -12.04 -15.42
CA ALA A 217 9.13 -13.40 -15.18
C ALA A 217 8.49 -13.95 -13.91
N TYR A 218 7.92 -15.16 -13.97
CA TYR A 218 7.26 -15.88 -12.88
C TYR A 218 5.95 -15.27 -12.35
N GLN A 219 5.85 -13.94 -12.25
CA GLN A 219 4.77 -13.27 -11.51
C GLN A 219 3.37 -13.65 -11.98
N GLU A 220 3.09 -13.55 -13.28
CA GLU A 220 1.75 -13.77 -13.84
C GLU A 220 1.20 -15.18 -13.56
N ILE A 221 2.04 -16.21 -13.63
CA ILE A 221 1.59 -17.60 -13.47
C ILE A 221 1.59 -18.07 -12.00
N LEU A 222 2.29 -17.37 -11.12
CA LEU A 222 2.38 -17.70 -9.70
C LEU A 222 1.36 -16.95 -8.85
N GLY A 223 0.60 -16.01 -9.44
CA GLY A 223 -0.43 -15.24 -8.75
C GLY A 223 -1.49 -16.13 -8.12
N ASP A 224 -2.01 -15.71 -6.96
CA ASP A 224 -3.13 -16.35 -6.29
C ASP A 224 -4.34 -15.42 -6.12
N LEU A 225 -5.50 -16.05 -5.90
CA LEU A 225 -6.78 -15.38 -5.72
C LEU A 225 -7.01 -14.95 -4.25
N HIS A 226 -5.99 -14.41 -3.57
CA HIS A 226 -6.16 -13.90 -2.20
C HIS A 226 -7.28 -12.86 -2.14
N ASN A 227 -8.18 -13.00 -1.17
CA ASN A 227 -9.40 -12.19 -1.07
C ASN A 227 -10.33 -12.23 -2.30
N LEU A 228 -10.19 -13.23 -3.18
CA LEU A 228 -10.94 -13.35 -4.43
C LEU A 228 -10.66 -12.19 -5.42
N PHE A 229 -9.51 -11.54 -5.32
CA PHE A 229 -9.02 -10.67 -6.39
C PHE A 229 -8.49 -11.55 -7.53
N GLY A 230 -9.08 -11.40 -8.71
CA GLY A 230 -8.76 -12.19 -9.90
C GLY A 230 -7.65 -11.59 -10.75
N ASP A 231 -7.43 -12.20 -11.92
CA ASP A 231 -6.42 -11.72 -12.87
C ASP A 231 -6.64 -10.25 -13.25
N THR A 232 -5.54 -9.52 -13.43
CA THR A 232 -5.59 -8.12 -13.84
C THR A 232 -5.77 -7.97 -15.35
N ASN A 233 -6.33 -6.84 -15.80
CA ASN A 233 -6.30 -6.47 -17.23
C ASN A 233 -4.86 -6.48 -17.76
N ALA A 234 -4.64 -7.12 -18.92
CA ALA A 234 -3.35 -7.13 -19.59
C ALA A 234 -3.47 -6.52 -21.00
N VAL A 235 -2.50 -5.68 -21.37
CA VAL A 235 -2.49 -4.97 -22.65
C VAL A 235 -1.14 -5.18 -23.34
N HIS A 236 -1.17 -5.67 -24.57
CA HIS A 236 0.03 -5.82 -25.40
C HIS A 236 0.22 -4.57 -26.26
N ILE A 237 1.40 -3.96 -26.13
CA ILE A 237 1.74 -2.70 -26.78
C ILE A 237 2.96 -2.90 -27.68
N SER A 238 2.81 -2.58 -28.97
CA SER A 238 3.93 -2.45 -29.91
C SER A 238 4.29 -0.99 -30.10
N VAL A 239 5.59 -0.71 -30.22
CA VAL A 239 6.10 0.65 -30.47
C VAL A 239 6.96 0.64 -31.72
N ASP A 240 6.68 1.55 -32.63
CA ASP A 240 7.43 1.77 -33.86
C ASP A 240 7.81 3.25 -34.04
N ASN A 241 8.38 3.60 -35.20
CA ASN A 241 8.81 4.97 -35.49
C ASN A 241 7.65 5.99 -35.59
N LYS A 242 6.39 5.54 -35.68
CA LYS A 242 5.19 6.37 -35.83
C LYS A 242 4.44 6.56 -34.51
N GLY A 243 4.73 5.77 -33.49
CA GLY A 243 4.10 5.83 -32.19
C GLY A 243 3.94 4.45 -31.56
N TYR A 244 2.85 4.26 -30.82
CA TYR A 244 2.49 2.98 -30.23
C TYR A 244 1.15 2.47 -30.78
N SER A 245 0.97 1.15 -30.80
CA SER A 245 -0.29 0.47 -31.07
C SER A 245 -0.64 -0.47 -29.92
N ILE A 246 -1.93 -0.55 -29.59
CA ILE A 246 -2.46 -1.58 -28.71
C ILE A 246 -2.85 -2.76 -29.61
N ASP A 247 -2.12 -3.85 -29.47
CA ASP A 247 -2.29 -5.03 -30.33
C ASP A 247 -3.34 -5.99 -29.76
N GLN A 248 -3.41 -6.08 -28.44
CA GLN A 248 -4.33 -6.97 -27.73
C GLN A 248 -4.70 -6.39 -26.37
N ILE A 249 -5.96 -6.55 -26.00
CA ILE A 249 -6.48 -6.30 -24.66
C ILE A 249 -7.04 -7.63 -24.16
N ILE A 250 -6.60 -8.03 -22.98
CA ILE A 250 -7.09 -9.19 -22.25
C ILE A 250 -7.77 -8.62 -21.00
N ASP A 251 -9.08 -8.78 -20.93
CA ASP A 251 -9.85 -8.35 -19.77
C ASP A 251 -9.49 -9.23 -18.57
N GLY A 252 -9.33 -8.59 -17.41
CA GLY A 252 -9.15 -9.27 -16.15
C GLY A 252 -10.47 -9.88 -15.65
N GLU A 253 -10.38 -10.61 -14.55
CA GLU A 253 -11.50 -11.42 -14.10
C GLU A 253 -12.58 -10.60 -13.39
N THR A 254 -13.82 -11.03 -13.57
CA THR A 254 -14.98 -10.52 -12.87
C THR A 254 -15.24 -11.27 -11.57
N VAL A 255 -16.00 -10.67 -10.65
CA VAL A 255 -16.43 -11.35 -9.41
C VAL A 255 -17.16 -12.67 -9.71
N ALA A 256 -17.94 -12.72 -10.79
CA ALA A 256 -18.66 -13.92 -11.22
C ALA A 256 -17.72 -15.06 -11.63
N GLU A 257 -16.61 -14.76 -12.32
CA GLU A 257 -15.61 -15.74 -12.74
C GLU A 257 -14.84 -16.27 -11.54
N VAL A 258 -14.40 -15.38 -10.65
CA VAL A 258 -13.69 -15.80 -9.44
C VAL A 258 -14.57 -16.66 -8.52
N LEU A 259 -15.87 -16.33 -8.41
CA LEU A 259 -16.83 -17.15 -7.68
C LEU A 259 -17.05 -18.54 -8.30
N ASP A 260 -16.85 -18.71 -9.62
CA ASP A 260 -16.97 -20.02 -10.26
C ASP A 260 -15.85 -20.97 -9.81
N TYR A 261 -14.62 -20.46 -9.57
CA TYR A 261 -13.51 -21.26 -9.01
C TYR A 261 -13.88 -21.89 -7.66
N VAL A 262 -14.55 -21.12 -6.81
CA VAL A 262 -15.06 -21.58 -5.50
C VAL A 262 -16.44 -22.24 -5.58
N GLN A 263 -16.82 -22.71 -6.78
CA GLN A 263 -18.01 -23.54 -7.07
C GLN A 263 -19.36 -22.83 -6.86
N TYR A 264 -19.38 -21.49 -6.93
CA TYR A 264 -20.62 -20.73 -6.94
C TYR A 264 -21.12 -20.49 -8.36
N ASN A 265 -22.43 -20.59 -8.55
CA ASN A 265 -23.05 -20.30 -9.83
C ASN A 265 -23.70 -18.92 -9.82
N ALA A 266 -23.12 -17.95 -10.53
CA ALA A 266 -23.60 -16.57 -10.62
C ALA A 266 -25.10 -16.49 -10.99
N LYS A 267 -25.59 -17.33 -11.92
CA LYS A 267 -27.02 -17.35 -12.30
C LYS A 267 -27.94 -17.79 -11.16
N LYS A 268 -27.51 -18.74 -10.32
CA LYS A 268 -28.25 -19.16 -9.12
C LYS A 268 -28.24 -18.07 -8.05
N LEU A 269 -27.13 -17.37 -7.89
CA LEU A 269 -27.00 -16.26 -6.94
C LEU A 269 -27.98 -15.12 -7.31
N VAL A 270 -27.98 -14.67 -8.56
CA VAL A 270 -28.92 -13.64 -9.05
C VAL A 270 -30.38 -14.05 -8.81
N ARG A 271 -30.76 -15.28 -9.15
CA ARG A 271 -32.14 -15.77 -8.94
C ARG A 271 -32.57 -15.79 -7.47
N THR A 272 -31.63 -16.12 -6.57
CA THR A 272 -31.87 -16.11 -5.13
C THR A 272 -32.16 -14.69 -4.66
N VAL A 273 -31.33 -13.72 -5.06
CA VAL A 273 -31.51 -12.30 -4.71
C VAL A 273 -32.81 -11.74 -5.30
N GLU A 274 -33.15 -12.07 -6.55
CA GLU A 274 -34.44 -11.69 -7.17
C GLU A 274 -35.65 -12.18 -6.36
N THR A 275 -35.57 -13.40 -5.82
CA THR A 275 -36.63 -13.99 -5.00
C THR A 275 -36.78 -13.23 -3.68
N TRP A 276 -35.67 -12.85 -3.04
CA TRP A 276 -35.65 -12.05 -1.82
C TRP A 276 -36.23 -10.64 -2.06
N VAL A 277 -35.75 -9.95 -3.08
CA VAL A 277 -36.23 -8.61 -3.46
C VAL A 277 -37.74 -8.64 -3.75
N THR A 278 -38.21 -9.61 -4.52
CA THR A 278 -39.64 -9.77 -4.83
C THR A 278 -40.47 -9.97 -3.56
N SER A 279 -39.95 -10.72 -2.59
CA SER A 279 -40.64 -10.97 -1.32
C SER A 279 -40.69 -9.70 -0.47
N SER A 280 -39.60 -8.92 -0.40
CA SER A 280 -39.52 -7.65 0.32
C SER A 280 -40.43 -6.56 -0.28
N VAL A 281 -40.58 -6.53 -1.61
CA VAL A 281 -41.54 -5.63 -2.27
C VAL A 281 -42.98 -6.03 -1.92
N LYS A 282 -43.31 -7.33 -1.92
CA LYS A 282 -44.65 -7.82 -1.57
C LYS A 282 -45.01 -7.56 -0.10
N SER A 283 -44.04 -7.61 0.80
CA SER A 283 -44.25 -7.29 2.22
C SER A 283 -44.25 -5.79 2.52
N GLY A 284 -43.99 -4.94 1.51
CA GLY A 284 -43.97 -3.48 1.67
C GLY A 284 -42.77 -2.95 2.44
N ILE A 285 -41.67 -3.72 2.55
CA ILE A 285 -40.44 -3.28 3.20
C ILE A 285 -39.69 -2.28 2.30
N ILE A 286 -39.70 -2.53 0.99
CA ILE A 286 -39.10 -1.66 -0.04
C ILE A 286 -40.11 -1.43 -1.17
N THR A 287 -39.91 -0.35 -1.91
CA THR A 287 -40.66 -0.03 -3.12
C THR A 287 -40.19 -0.88 -4.32
N ALA A 288 -41.01 -0.93 -5.37
CA ALA A 288 -40.64 -1.63 -6.60
C ALA A 288 -39.45 -0.96 -7.33
N GLU A 289 -39.29 0.36 -7.17
CA GLU A 289 -38.18 1.11 -7.75
C GLU A 289 -36.86 0.78 -7.04
N GLU A 290 -36.84 0.86 -5.70
CA GLU A 290 -35.68 0.44 -4.88
C GLU A 290 -35.29 -1.02 -5.14
N GLY A 291 -36.28 -1.91 -5.29
CA GLY A 291 -36.02 -3.31 -5.62
C GLY A 291 -35.34 -3.50 -6.99
N LYS A 292 -35.75 -2.71 -7.99
CA LYS A 292 -35.13 -2.75 -9.32
C LYS A 292 -33.71 -2.19 -9.28
N GLU A 293 -33.50 -1.09 -8.58
CA GLU A 293 -32.18 -0.48 -8.39
C GLU A 293 -31.23 -1.44 -7.67
N PHE A 294 -31.68 -2.06 -6.58
CA PHE A 294 -30.90 -3.06 -5.83
C PHE A 294 -30.43 -4.22 -6.71
N LEU A 295 -31.33 -4.78 -7.54
CA LEU A 295 -30.97 -5.87 -8.46
C LEU A 295 -29.99 -5.42 -9.55
N SER A 296 -30.12 -4.16 -10.02
CA SER A 296 -29.19 -3.58 -10.97
C SER A 296 -27.79 -3.46 -10.36
N ASN A 297 -27.69 -2.89 -9.15
CA ASN A 297 -26.42 -2.72 -8.44
C ASN A 297 -25.78 -4.07 -8.11
N TYR A 298 -26.57 -5.05 -7.65
CA TYR A 298 -26.08 -6.41 -7.38
C TYR A 298 -25.49 -7.07 -8.63
N ARG A 299 -26.18 -6.98 -9.78
CA ARG A 299 -25.67 -7.53 -11.05
C ARG A 299 -24.43 -6.77 -11.53
N SER A 300 -24.40 -5.46 -11.38
CA SER A 300 -23.24 -4.64 -11.74
C SER A 300 -22.01 -5.04 -10.94
N GLY A 301 -22.14 -5.23 -9.62
CA GLY A 301 -21.03 -5.71 -8.79
C GLY A 301 -20.63 -7.16 -9.09
N LEU A 302 -21.60 -8.06 -9.32
CA LEU A 302 -21.32 -9.47 -9.61
C LEU A 302 -20.59 -9.68 -10.94
N TYR A 303 -20.93 -8.88 -11.97
CA TYR A 303 -20.29 -8.96 -13.28
C TYR A 303 -19.23 -7.87 -13.49
N GLY A 304 -18.92 -7.11 -12.44
CA GLY A 304 -17.87 -6.11 -12.43
C GLY A 304 -16.50 -6.74 -12.21
N TYR A 305 -15.47 -5.94 -12.49
CA TYR A 305 -14.08 -6.29 -12.23
C TYR A 305 -13.84 -6.50 -10.73
N THR A 306 -12.90 -7.35 -10.35
CA THR A 306 -12.67 -7.67 -8.92
C THR A 306 -12.04 -6.53 -8.12
N TYR A 307 -11.39 -5.57 -8.79
CA TYR A 307 -10.70 -4.45 -8.17
C TYR A 307 -11.63 -3.25 -7.95
N LEU A 308 -11.18 -2.28 -7.15
CA LEU A 308 -12.01 -1.17 -6.71
C LEU A 308 -12.19 -0.09 -7.80
N GLU A 309 -13.28 0.66 -7.69
CA GLU A 309 -13.60 1.86 -8.48
C GLU A 309 -13.60 3.12 -7.61
#